data_AF-A0A0F9SAT8-F1
#
_entry.id   AF-A0A0F9SAT8-F1
#
_cell.length_a   1.000
_cell.length_b   1.000
_cell.length_c   1.000
_cell.angle_alpha   90.00
_cell.angle_beta   90.00
_cell.angle_gamma   90.00
#
_symmetry.space_group_name_H-M   'P 1'
#
loop_
_entity.id
_entity.type
_entity.pdbx_description
1 polymer ?
#
loop_
_entity_poly.entity_id
_entity_poly.type
_entity_poly.pdbx_seq_one_letter_code
_entity_poly.pdbx_strand_id
1 'polypeptide(L)'
;MSTQNFESLLAEHNADYAQAQAFDNWMPDDGEYVALISDVVTDTFKDDESGKSNPSWRVTGQLLCPDMPAIDKKKFMLGMWRKPTQYGMVKTFAKLLAAPEQVEAVEKSLAEASKVILASQGKVVQIRVTTTKDGEYRRVRVLKVVDTTTGTAGVAGAAAAE
;
A
#
# COMPACT_ATOMS: atom_id res chain seq x y z
N MET A 1 -27.48 -32.23 -15.61
CA MET A 1 -27.35 -30.75 -15.60
C MET A 1 -27.77 -30.31 -14.22
N SER A 2 -26.84 -29.84 -13.39
CA SER A 2 -27.15 -29.43 -12.02
C SER A 2 -27.73 -28.02 -12.04
N THR A 3 -29.02 -27.91 -11.73
CA THR A 3 -29.71 -26.64 -11.49
C THR A 3 -29.22 -26.12 -10.14
N GLN A 4 -28.14 -25.34 -10.11
CA GLN A 4 -27.74 -24.62 -8.89
C GLN A 4 -28.90 -23.69 -8.51
N ASN A 5 -29.45 -23.87 -7.31
CA ASN A 5 -30.52 -23.02 -6.81
C ASN A 5 -29.95 -21.64 -6.44
N PHE A 6 -30.79 -20.61 -6.51
CA PHE A 6 -30.40 -19.23 -6.22
C PHE A 6 -29.78 -19.05 -4.82
N GLU A 7 -30.22 -19.82 -3.82
CA GLU A 7 -29.67 -19.79 -2.47
C GLU A 7 -28.26 -20.36 -2.39
N SER A 8 -27.92 -21.38 -3.19
CA SER A 8 -26.56 -21.92 -3.30
C SER A 8 -25.62 -20.92 -3.97
N LEU A 9 -26.09 -20.22 -5.01
CA LEU A 9 -25.32 -19.13 -5.63
C LEU A 9 -25.13 -17.94 -4.65
N LEU A 10 -26.14 -17.62 -3.84
CA LEU A 10 -26.03 -16.59 -2.81
C LEU A 10 -25.08 -17.00 -1.67
N ALA A 11 -25.11 -18.27 -1.28
CA ALA A 11 -24.22 -18.81 -0.25
C ALA A 11 -22.77 -18.86 -0.72
N GLU A 12 -22.52 -19.26 -1.97
CA GLU A 12 -21.20 -19.19 -2.60
C GLU A 12 -20.73 -17.73 -2.70
N HIS A 13 -21.57 -16.81 -3.20
CA HIS A 13 -21.25 -15.39 -3.26
C HIS A 13 -20.96 -14.78 -1.87
N ASN A 14 -21.71 -15.15 -0.83
CA ASN A 14 -21.49 -14.64 0.52
C ASN A 14 -20.28 -15.28 1.19
N ALA A 15 -19.96 -16.54 0.90
CA ALA A 15 -18.73 -17.18 1.33
C ALA A 15 -17.51 -16.55 0.65
N ASP A 16 -17.60 -16.26 -0.64
CA ASP A 16 -16.59 -15.53 -1.40
C ASP A 16 -16.45 -14.08 -0.89
N TYR A 17 -17.55 -13.43 -0.50
CA TYR A 17 -17.52 -12.09 0.11
C TYR A 17 -16.92 -12.10 1.53
N ALA A 18 -17.14 -13.17 2.30
CA ALA A 18 -16.51 -13.35 3.61
C ALA A 18 -15.01 -13.69 3.51
N GLN A 19 -14.60 -14.37 2.44
CA GLN A 19 -13.19 -14.66 2.13
C GLN A 19 -12.48 -13.52 1.39
N ALA A 20 -13.22 -12.66 0.69
CA ALA A 20 -12.73 -11.39 0.21
C ALA A 20 -12.36 -10.57 1.44
N GLN A 21 -11.07 -10.54 1.78
CA GLN A 21 -10.52 -9.79 2.91
C GLN A 21 -11.27 -8.48 3.06
N ALA A 22 -12.12 -8.38 4.10
CA ALA A 22 -12.87 -7.17 4.38
C ALA A 22 -11.84 -6.03 4.43
N PHE A 23 -11.86 -5.20 3.39
CA PHE A 23 -10.89 -4.13 3.26
C PHE A 23 -11.23 -3.11 4.32
N ASP A 24 -10.41 -3.03 5.36
CA ASP A 24 -10.47 -1.92 6.28
C ASP A 24 -10.01 -0.67 5.50
N ASN A 25 -10.98 0.10 5.00
CA ASN A 25 -10.77 1.35 4.25
C ASN A 25 -10.29 2.49 5.15
N TRP A 26 -9.96 2.19 6.41
CA TRP A 26 -9.42 3.16 7.34
C TRP A 26 -8.08 3.72 6.85
N MET A 27 -7.93 5.04 6.97
CA MET A 27 -6.69 5.79 6.73
C MET A 27 -6.54 6.84 7.84
N PRO A 28 -5.32 7.21 8.25
CA PRO A 28 -5.13 8.33 9.16
C PRO A 28 -5.56 9.64 8.49
N ASP A 29 -5.68 10.69 9.30
CA ASP A 29 -5.97 12.05 8.83
C ASP A 29 -4.82 12.63 8.01
N ASP A 30 -5.05 13.81 7.43
CA ASP A 30 -4.02 14.52 6.68
C ASP A 30 -2.82 14.84 7.57
N GLY A 31 -1.63 14.50 7.10
CA GLY A 31 -0.43 14.66 7.89
C GLY A 31 0.74 13.87 7.35
N GLU A 32 1.87 13.97 8.05
CA GLU A 32 3.03 13.13 7.82
C GLU A 32 3.17 12.12 8.93
N TYR A 33 3.48 10.89 8.54
CA TYR A 33 3.62 9.79 9.47
C TYR A 33 4.83 8.93 9.11
N VAL A 34 5.25 8.11 10.06
CA VAL A 34 6.20 7.03 9.83
C VAL A 34 5.41 5.73 9.83
N ALA A 35 5.66 4.89 8.82
CA ALA A 35 5.00 3.60 8.70
C ALA A 35 6.01 2.48 8.38
N LEU A 36 5.79 1.32 8.97
CA LEU A 36 6.42 0.06 8.58
C LEU A 36 5.66 -0.53 7.40
N ILE A 37 6.35 -0.93 6.34
CA ILE A 37 5.76 -1.78 5.30
C ILE A 37 5.57 -3.18 5.90
N SER A 38 4.36 -3.45 6.37
CA SER A 38 4.05 -4.65 7.16
C SER A 38 3.75 -5.88 6.31
N ASP A 39 3.16 -5.68 5.13
CA ASP A 39 2.74 -6.75 4.24
C ASP A 39 2.80 -6.28 2.78
N VAL A 40 3.24 -7.17 1.91
CA VAL A 40 3.34 -6.94 0.47
C VAL A 40 2.81 -8.17 -0.23
N VAL A 41 1.71 -8.00 -0.97
CA VAL A 41 1.10 -9.08 -1.76
C VAL A 41 1.25 -8.75 -3.23
N THR A 42 1.82 -9.69 -3.97
CA THR A 42 1.82 -9.67 -5.44
C THR A 42 0.99 -10.83 -5.95
N ASP A 43 -0.03 -10.52 -6.73
CA ASP A 43 -0.95 -11.52 -7.27
C ASP A 43 -1.34 -11.15 -8.71
N THR A 44 -2.19 -11.95 -9.35
CA THR A 44 -2.75 -11.66 -10.65
C THR A 44 -4.20 -11.21 -10.50
N PHE A 45 -4.51 -9.99 -10.94
CA PHE A 45 -5.87 -9.46 -10.98
C PHE A 45 -6.46 -9.64 -12.37
N LYS A 46 -7.64 -10.25 -12.47
CA LYS A 46 -8.40 -10.31 -13.71
C LYS A 46 -9.19 -9.01 -13.85
N ASP A 47 -8.89 -8.25 -14.89
CA ASP A 47 -9.58 -6.99 -15.17
C ASP A 47 -10.96 -7.31 -15.80
N ASP A 48 -12.02 -6.81 -15.18
CA ASP A 48 -13.41 -7.14 -15.57
C ASP A 48 -13.80 -6.54 -16.93
N GLU A 49 -13.21 -5.41 -17.32
CA GLU A 49 -13.51 -4.73 -18.59
C GLU A 49 -12.81 -5.40 -19.78
N SER A 50 -11.53 -5.77 -19.61
CA SER A 50 -10.70 -6.34 -20.66
C SER A 50 -10.63 -7.87 -20.63
N GLY A 51 -11.09 -8.51 -19.55
CA GLY A 51 -10.99 -9.93 -19.31
C GLY A 51 -9.56 -10.46 -19.13
N LYS A 52 -8.56 -9.57 -19.14
CA LYS A 52 -7.13 -9.92 -19.10
C LYS A 52 -6.63 -10.04 -17.68
N SER A 53 -5.81 -11.05 -17.45
CA SER A 53 -5.04 -11.22 -16.23
C SER A 53 -3.84 -10.28 -16.23
N ASN A 54 -3.76 -9.40 -15.23
CA ASN A 54 -2.70 -8.42 -15.05
C ASN A 54 -2.00 -8.64 -13.70
N PRO A 55 -0.68 -8.45 -13.60
CA PRO A 55 -0.02 -8.41 -12.31
C PRO A 55 -0.59 -7.29 -11.44
N SER A 56 -0.70 -7.58 -10.15
CA SER A 56 -1.20 -6.70 -9.14
C SER A 56 -0.26 -6.65 -7.94
N TRP A 57 -0.20 -5.49 -7.32
CA TRP A 57 0.61 -5.23 -6.14
C TRP A 57 -0.28 -4.56 -5.10
N ARG A 58 -0.21 -5.06 -3.88
CA ARG A 58 -0.81 -4.43 -2.71
C ARG A 58 0.24 -4.30 -1.62
N VAL A 59 0.39 -3.09 -1.11
CA VAL A 59 1.34 -2.76 -0.07
C VAL A 59 0.59 -2.20 1.13
N THR A 60 0.78 -2.84 2.29
CA THR A 60 0.11 -2.48 3.54
C THR A 60 1.12 -1.86 4.50
N GLY A 61 0.81 -0.66 4.95
CA GLY A 61 1.58 0.06 5.96
C GLY A 61 1.00 -0.15 7.34
N GLN A 62 1.87 -0.11 8.34
CA GLN A 62 1.51 -0.07 9.75
C GLN A 62 2.11 1.21 10.35
N LEU A 63 1.27 2.08 10.93
CA LEU A 63 1.76 3.33 11.51
C LEU A 63 2.66 3.05 12.73
N LEU A 64 3.73 3.82 12.83
CA LEU A 64 4.65 3.86 13.96
C LEU A 64 4.52 5.25 14.60
N CYS A 65 3.57 5.40 15.52
CA CYS A 65 3.18 6.69 16.08
C CYS A 65 3.01 6.57 17.61
N PRO A 66 4.10 6.39 18.37
CA PRO A 66 4.04 6.14 19.81
C PRO A 66 3.33 7.26 20.59
N ASP A 67 3.42 8.49 20.10
CA ASP A 67 2.78 9.67 20.70
C ASP A 67 1.27 9.78 20.40
N MET A 68 0.75 8.94 19.50
CA MET A 68 -0.66 8.90 19.09
C MET A 68 -1.23 7.47 19.22
N PRO A 69 -1.47 6.98 20.45
CA PRO A 69 -1.82 5.58 20.70
C PRO A 69 -3.12 5.12 20.05
N ALA A 70 -4.04 6.04 19.71
CA ALA A 70 -5.29 5.72 19.01
C ALA A 70 -5.09 5.25 17.55
N ILE A 71 -3.94 5.58 16.96
CA ILE A 71 -3.58 5.22 15.58
C ILE A 71 -2.28 4.41 15.49
N ASP A 72 -1.51 4.34 16.58
CA ASP A 72 -0.28 3.53 16.63
C ASP A 72 -0.58 2.07 16.25
N LYS A 73 0.31 1.50 15.43
CA LYS A 73 0.22 0.13 14.91
C LYS A 73 -1.03 -0.21 14.10
N LYS A 74 -1.90 0.76 13.81
CA LYS A 74 -3.00 0.53 12.87
C LYS A 74 -2.46 0.30 11.46
N LYS A 75 -3.10 -0.62 10.75
CA LYS A 75 -2.75 -1.00 9.38
C LYS A 75 -3.65 -0.27 8.40
N PHE A 76 -3.09 0.10 7.26
CA PHE A 76 -3.81 0.77 6.18
C PHE A 76 -3.09 0.50 4.85
N MET A 77 -3.77 0.76 3.75
CA MET A 77 -3.22 0.53 2.42
C MET A 77 -2.29 1.68 2.00
N LEU A 78 -1.01 1.38 1.77
CA LEU A 78 -0.04 2.34 1.24
C LEU A 78 -0.20 2.52 -0.27
N GLY A 79 -0.54 1.43 -0.96
CA GLY A 79 -0.73 1.43 -2.40
C GLY A 79 -1.34 0.14 -2.89
N MET A 80 -2.16 0.27 -3.93
CA MET A 80 -2.71 -0.86 -4.66
C MET A 80 -2.75 -0.53 -6.14
N TRP A 81 -2.08 -1.38 -6.92
CA TRP A 81 -1.95 -1.22 -8.36
C TRP A 81 -2.38 -2.52 -9.02
N ARG A 82 -3.46 -2.46 -9.80
CA ARG A 82 -4.09 -3.63 -10.45
C ARG A 82 -4.20 -3.46 -11.97
N LYS A 83 -4.12 -2.23 -12.47
CA LYS A 83 -4.33 -1.91 -13.89
C LYS A 83 -3.01 -1.58 -14.60
N PRO A 84 -2.86 -1.90 -15.89
CA PRO A 84 -1.68 -1.55 -16.68
C PRO A 84 -1.34 -0.07 -16.71
N THR A 85 -2.36 0.80 -16.68
CA THR A 85 -2.20 2.26 -16.61
C THR A 85 -1.44 2.73 -15.36
N GLN A 86 -1.34 1.86 -14.34
CA GLN A 86 -0.71 2.15 -13.06
C GLN A 86 0.74 1.66 -12.98
N TYR A 87 1.26 0.95 -13.98
CA TYR A 87 2.62 0.39 -13.93
C TYR A 87 3.72 1.46 -13.83
N GLY A 88 3.48 2.67 -14.35
CA GLY A 88 4.37 3.81 -14.12
C GLY A 88 4.45 4.20 -12.65
N MET A 89 3.34 4.11 -11.91
CA MET A 89 3.31 4.36 -10.46
C MET A 89 4.00 3.24 -9.69
N VAL A 90 3.83 1.97 -10.09
CA VAL A 90 4.55 0.82 -9.52
C VAL A 90 6.07 1.04 -9.62
N LYS A 91 6.55 1.39 -10.81
CA LYS A 91 7.98 1.70 -11.02
C LYS A 91 8.44 2.88 -10.18
N THR A 92 7.68 3.96 -10.12
CA THR A 92 8.01 5.13 -9.32
C THR A 92 8.11 4.79 -7.82
N PHE A 93 7.15 4.00 -7.33
CA PHE A 93 7.16 3.51 -5.96
C PHE A 93 8.37 2.61 -5.69
N ALA A 94 8.67 1.66 -6.58
CA ALA A 94 9.84 0.80 -6.47
C ALA A 94 11.15 1.61 -6.48
N LYS A 95 11.28 2.67 -7.29
CA LYS A 95 12.47 3.54 -7.29
C LYS A 95 12.73 4.19 -5.94
N LEU A 96 11.68 4.57 -5.20
CA LEU A 96 11.81 5.14 -3.86
C LEU A 96 12.33 4.13 -2.84
N LEU A 97 12.12 2.83 -3.10
CA LEU A 97 12.48 1.74 -2.22
C LEU A 97 13.79 1.05 -2.63
N ALA A 98 14.24 1.27 -3.86
CA ALA A 98 15.41 0.66 -4.46
C ALA A 98 16.70 1.28 -3.90
N ALA A 99 17.76 0.47 -3.84
CA ALA A 99 19.10 1.01 -3.67
C ALA A 99 19.52 1.81 -4.93
N PRO A 100 20.41 2.81 -4.83
CA PRO A 100 20.79 3.66 -5.96
C PRO A 100 21.20 2.89 -7.24
N GLU A 101 21.92 1.79 -7.07
CA GLU A 101 22.39 0.91 -8.15
C GLU A 101 21.27 0.11 -8.85
N GLN A 102 20.10 -0.03 -8.21
CA GLN A 102 18.95 -0.76 -8.76
C GLN A 102 17.99 0.15 -9.53
N VAL A 103 18.10 1.48 -9.41
CA VAL A 103 17.13 2.45 -9.95
C VAL A 103 16.96 2.34 -11.46
N GLU A 104 18.05 2.17 -12.21
CA GLU A 104 18.01 2.07 -13.67
C GLU A 104 17.31 0.79 -14.14
N ALA A 105 17.56 -0.34 -13.45
CA ALA A 105 16.91 -1.61 -13.74
C ALA A 105 15.41 -1.55 -13.46
N VAL A 106 15.02 -0.95 -12.33
CA VAL A 106 13.61 -0.72 -11.94
C VAL A 106 12.88 0.16 -12.95
N GLU A 107 13.53 1.20 -13.48
CA GLU A 107 12.97 2.07 -14.51
C GLU A 107 12.60 1.30 -15.78
N LYS A 108 13.52 0.44 -16.23
CA LYS A 108 13.37 -0.29 -17.49
C LYS A 108 12.46 -1.52 -17.34
N SER A 109 12.43 -2.15 -16.17
CA SER A 109 11.76 -3.44 -15.97
C SER A 109 10.70 -3.43 -14.86
N LEU A 110 9.46 -3.81 -15.21
CA LEU A 110 8.39 -4.04 -14.25
C LEU A 110 8.67 -5.25 -13.35
N ALA A 111 9.40 -6.26 -13.86
CA ALA A 111 9.79 -7.42 -13.06
C ALA A 111 10.78 -7.03 -11.97
N GLU A 112 11.75 -6.15 -12.26
CA GLU A 112 12.67 -5.62 -11.26
C GLU A 112 11.95 -4.71 -10.25
N ALA A 113 11.02 -3.88 -10.71
CA ALA A 113 10.16 -3.11 -9.81
C ALA A 113 9.38 -4.02 -8.84
N SER A 114 8.82 -5.13 -9.35
CA SER A 114 8.11 -6.11 -8.52
C SER A 114 9.01 -6.75 -7.46
N LYS A 115 10.24 -7.14 -7.82
CA LYS A 115 11.22 -7.70 -6.88
C LYS A 115 11.56 -6.72 -5.77
N VAL A 116 11.78 -5.44 -6.10
CA VAL A 116 12.08 -4.40 -5.12
C VAL A 116 10.90 -4.19 -4.17
N ILE A 117 9.67 -4.19 -4.70
CA ILE A 117 8.45 -4.06 -3.88
C ILE A 117 8.31 -5.24 -2.92
N LEU A 118 8.48 -6.48 -3.39
CA LEU A 118 8.47 -7.67 -2.53
C LEU A 118 9.54 -7.60 -1.43
N ALA A 119 10.75 -7.19 -1.79
CA ALA A 119 11.86 -7.02 -0.83
C ALA A 119 11.69 -5.80 0.09
N SER A 120 10.65 -4.99 -0.07
CA SER A 120 10.40 -3.81 0.76
C SER A 120 9.67 -4.11 2.05
N GLN A 121 9.13 -5.32 2.22
CA GLN A 121 8.53 -5.73 3.48
C GLN A 121 9.55 -5.61 4.62
N GLY A 122 9.13 -4.97 5.70
CA GLY A 122 10.00 -4.66 6.84
C GLY A 122 10.72 -3.31 6.75
N LYS A 123 10.69 -2.61 5.61
CA LYS A 123 11.25 -1.25 5.51
C LYS A 123 10.36 -0.24 6.22
N VAL A 124 10.98 0.76 6.83
CA VAL A 124 10.29 1.91 7.42
C VAL A 124 10.31 3.06 6.42
N VAL A 125 9.17 3.71 6.23
CA VAL A 125 8.97 4.80 5.28
C VAL A 125 8.32 6.00 5.95
N GLN A 126 8.73 7.19 5.52
CA GLN A 126 7.98 8.41 5.80
C GLN A 126 6.91 8.57 4.72
N ILE A 127 5.68 8.83 5.16
CA ILE A 127 4.52 8.99 4.29
C ILE A 127 3.87 10.33 4.53
N ARG A 128 3.15 10.82 3.53
CA ARG A 128 2.23 11.94 3.64
C ARG A 128 0.84 11.49 3.20
N VAL A 129 -0.14 11.70 4.06
CA VAL A 129 -1.56 11.55 3.73
C VAL A 129 -2.14 12.93 3.40
N THR A 130 -2.92 13.00 2.34
CA THR A 130 -3.55 14.26 1.91
C THR A 130 -4.95 13.98 1.37
N THR A 131 -5.90 14.80 1.73
CA THR A 131 -7.25 14.80 1.20
C THR A 131 -7.25 15.61 -0.10
N THR A 132 -7.89 15.10 -1.15
CA THR A 132 -8.04 15.83 -2.42
C THR A 132 -8.91 17.07 -2.22
N LYS A 133 -8.82 18.04 -3.14
CA LYS A 133 -9.53 19.33 -3.05
C LYS A 133 -11.05 19.18 -2.86
N ASP A 134 -11.61 18.08 -3.31
CA ASP A 134 -13.05 17.81 -3.25
C ASP A 134 -13.46 17.09 -1.94
N GLY A 135 -12.53 16.80 -1.02
CA GLY A 135 -12.82 16.14 0.25
C GLY A 135 -13.09 14.63 0.15
N GLU A 136 -13.21 14.10 -1.07
CA GLU A 136 -13.72 12.75 -1.32
C GLU A 136 -12.67 11.64 -1.17
N TYR A 137 -11.38 11.93 -1.41
CA TYR A 137 -10.35 10.90 -1.45
C TYR A 137 -9.11 11.27 -0.65
N ARG A 138 -8.64 10.36 0.19
CA ARG A 138 -7.32 10.43 0.84
C ARG A 138 -6.29 9.70 0.01
N ARG A 139 -5.16 10.36 -0.27
CA ARG A 139 -4.02 9.78 -0.98
C ARG A 139 -2.84 9.61 -0.02
N VAL A 140 -2.14 8.48 -0.12
CA VAL A 140 -0.85 8.27 0.54
C VAL A 140 0.26 8.50 -0.47
N ARG A 141 1.27 9.26 -0.08
CA ARG A 141 2.53 9.37 -0.82
C ARG A 141 3.67 8.96 0.08
N VAL A 142 4.45 7.97 -0.34
CA VAL A 142 5.76 7.69 0.28
C VAL A 142 6.72 8.80 -0.12
N LEU A 143 7.35 9.43 0.87
CA LEU A 143 8.31 10.51 0.67
C LEU A 143 9.74 9.99 0.59
N LYS A 144 10.12 9.12 1.54
CA LYS A 144 11.44 8.50 1.60
C LYS A 144 11.43 7.23 2.46
N VAL A 145 12.44 6.39 2.26
CA VAL A 145 12.79 5.31 3.21
C VAL A 145 13.51 5.95 4.39
N VAL A 146 13.18 5.50 5.60
CA VAL A 146 13.83 5.91 6.84
C VAL A 146 14.82 4.82 7.22
N ASP A 147 16.11 5.16 7.24
CA ASP A 147 17.15 4.25 7.69
C ASP A 147 17.01 4.01 9.20
N THR A 148 16.65 2.79 9.58
CA THR A 148 16.49 2.39 10.99
C THR A 148 17.80 1.94 11.64
N THR A 149 18.94 2.14 10.98
CA THR A 149 20.29 1.89 11.53
C THR A 149 20.71 2.88 12.62
N THR A 150 19.89 3.87 12.95
CA THR A 150 20.11 4.75 14.10
C THR A 150 19.12 4.41 15.19
N GLY A 151 19.64 3.82 16.28
CA GLY A 151 18.89 3.60 17.50
C GLY A 151 18.21 4.88 17.98
N THR A 152 17.00 4.69 18.52
CA THR A 152 16.30 5.55 19.49
C THR A 152 16.88 6.97 19.68
N ALA A 153 16.48 7.91 18.83
CA ALA A 153 16.65 9.34 19.13
C ALA A 153 15.56 10.18 18.43
N GLY A 154 14.49 10.44 19.18
CA GLY A 154 13.68 11.66 19.13
C GLY A 154 13.17 12.16 17.78
N VAL A 155 11.91 11.84 17.47
CA VAL A 155 11.07 12.80 16.74
C VAL A 155 10.54 13.78 17.79
N ALA A 156 11.36 14.79 18.13
CA ALA A 156 10.89 15.92 18.91
C ALA A 156 9.90 16.71 18.04
N GLY A 157 8.67 16.84 18.55
CA GLY A 157 7.61 17.59 17.90
C GLY A 157 8.06 19.00 17.55
N ALA A 158 7.72 19.42 16.34
CA ALA A 158 7.73 20.82 15.96
C ALA A 158 6.65 21.54 16.79
N ALA A 159 7.03 22.04 17.97
CA ALA A 159 6.33 23.14 18.60
C ALA A 159 6.60 24.38 17.75
N ALA A 160 5.63 24.77 16.94
CA ALA A 160 5.61 26.07 16.30
C ALA A 160 5.38 27.13 17.40
N ALA A 161 6.39 27.99 17.57
CA ALA A 161 6.26 29.25 18.26
C ALA A 161 5.57 30.24 17.31
N GLU A 162 4.43 30.79 17.73
CA GLU A 162 4.12 32.24 17.75
C GLU A 162 2.81 32.47 18.52
#